data_AF-A0A6I5A5D0-F1
#
_entry.id   AF-A0A6I5A5D0-F1
#
_cell.length_a   1.000
_cell.length_b   1.000
_cell.length_c   1.000
_cell.angle_alpha   90.00
_cell.angle_beta   90.00
_cell.angle_gamma   90.00
#
_symmetry.space_group_name_H-M   'P 1'
#
loop_
_entity.id
_entity.type
_entity.pdbx_description
1 polymer ?
#
loop_
_entity_poly.entity_id
_entity_poly.type
_entity_poly.pdbx_seq_one_letter_code
_entity_poly.pdbx_strand_id
1 'polypeptide(L)'
;MNITKKKIFLTLLITACVISLMVSTILSFQLERVNSQQSDELNQSMESLYNTVESHIKALEEINDIDEYEFNTIQPFLYNSLDAIKNHQMITLTIYSNKSDRKAVKAYKDEFNQLWNVLNEVHNEENNKIENLDNHIKQLKTSLDNFKSYNQGKE
;
A
#
# COMPACT_ATOMS: atom_id res chain seq x y z
N MET A 1 1.00 58.14 -25.91
CA MET A 1 0.24 56.87 -26.01
C MET A 1 -1.24 57.13 -25.72
N ASN A 2 -2.14 56.82 -26.66
CA ASN A 2 -3.56 57.21 -26.62
C ASN A 2 -4.32 56.51 -25.47
N ILE A 3 -5.24 57.21 -24.78
CA ILE A 3 -5.99 56.70 -23.61
C ILE A 3 -6.68 55.36 -23.92
N THR A 4 -7.21 55.21 -25.14
CA THR A 4 -7.85 53.98 -25.63
C THR A 4 -6.89 52.79 -25.68
N LYS A 5 -5.64 52.99 -26.10
CA LYS A 5 -4.62 51.93 -26.16
C LYS A 5 -4.20 51.46 -24.76
N LYS A 6 -4.14 52.37 -23.78
CA LYS A 6 -3.87 52.03 -22.38
C LYS A 6 -4.99 51.18 -21.76
N LYS A 7 -6.25 51.51 -22.06
CA LYS A 7 -7.42 50.74 -21.57
C LYS A 7 -7.44 49.33 -22.16
N ILE A 8 -7.23 49.18 -23.47
CA ILE A 8 -7.18 47.87 -24.14
C ILE A 8 -6.05 47.00 -23.57
N PHE A 9 -4.85 47.57 -23.37
CA PHE A 9 -3.73 46.85 -22.78
C PHE A 9 -4.02 46.38 -21.34
N LEU A 10 -4.62 47.23 -20.51
CA LEU A 10 -4.99 46.88 -19.15
C LEU A 10 -6.05 45.76 -19.12
N THR A 11 -7.05 45.82 -19.99
CA THR A 11 -8.05 44.75 -20.12
C THR A 11 -7.41 43.42 -20.48
N LEU A 12 -6.49 43.39 -21.46
CA LEU A 12 -5.78 42.17 -21.85
C LEU A 12 -4.93 41.61 -20.70
N LEU A 13 -4.26 42.46 -19.94
CA LEU A 13 -3.46 42.06 -18.77
C LEU A 13 -4.34 41.42 -17.69
N ILE A 14 -5.47 42.06 -17.36
CA ILE A 14 -6.42 41.54 -16.36
C ILE A 14 -7.00 40.19 -16.83
N THR A 15 -7.42 40.09 -18.10
CA THR A 15 -7.94 38.84 -18.67
C THR A 15 -6.89 37.73 -18.60
N ALA A 16 -5.63 38.01 -18.93
CA ALA A 16 -4.54 37.03 -18.82
C ALA A 16 -4.31 36.57 -17.37
N CYS A 17 -4.35 37.49 -16.39
CA CYS A 17 -4.25 37.16 -14.97
C CYS A 17 -5.42 36.29 -14.50
N VAL A 18 -6.66 36.62 -14.89
CA VAL A 18 -7.84 35.82 -14.52
C VAL A 18 -7.76 34.42 -15.12
N ILE A 19 -7.39 34.30 -16.40
CA ILE A 19 -7.19 32.99 -17.04
C ILE A 19 -6.10 32.19 -16.31
N SER A 20 -4.96 32.81 -15.99
CA SER A 20 -3.87 32.16 -15.26
C SER A 20 -4.29 31.67 -13.87
N LEU A 21 -5.09 32.45 -13.14
CA LEU A 21 -5.65 32.04 -11.86
C LEU A 21 -6.63 30.88 -12.03
N MET A 22 -7.55 30.94 -12.99
CA MET A 22 -8.51 29.86 -13.25
C MET A 22 -7.81 28.55 -13.61
N VAL A 23 -6.80 28.59 -14.50
CA VAL A 23 -6.01 27.42 -14.86
C VAL A 23 -5.29 26.85 -13.63
N SER A 24 -4.72 27.72 -12.78
CA SER A 24 -4.04 27.29 -11.56
C SER A 24 -5.01 26.59 -10.59
N THR A 25 -6.21 27.15 -10.38
CA THR A 25 -7.24 26.54 -9.52
C THR A 25 -7.72 25.19 -10.05
N ILE A 26 -7.93 25.07 -11.37
CA ILE A 26 -8.32 23.81 -12.01
C ILE A 26 -7.23 22.76 -11.83
N LEU A 27 -5.96 23.12 -12.03
CA LEU A 27 -4.83 22.22 -11.83
C LEU A 27 -4.70 21.79 -10.37
N SER A 28 -4.85 22.71 -9.40
CA SER A 28 -4.84 22.38 -7.98
C SER A 28 -5.96 21.40 -7.61
N PHE A 29 -7.18 21.63 -8.11
CA PHE A 29 -8.32 20.73 -7.87
C PHE A 29 -8.09 19.35 -8.48
N GLN A 30 -7.55 19.26 -9.70
CA GLN A 30 -7.22 17.98 -10.33
C GLN A 30 -6.13 17.24 -9.55
N LEU A 31 -5.10 17.94 -9.07
CA LEU A 31 -4.03 17.37 -8.28
C LEU A 31 -4.54 16.82 -6.94
N GLU A 32 -5.39 17.57 -6.26
CA GLU A 32 -6.02 17.17 -5.00
C GLU A 32 -6.90 15.93 -5.20
N ARG A 33 -7.70 15.88 -6.26
CA ARG A 33 -8.52 14.72 -6.59
C ARG A 33 -7.67 13.46 -6.85
N VAL A 34 -6.58 13.58 -7.63
CA VAL A 34 -5.68 12.45 -7.90
C VAL A 34 -5.01 11.97 -6.62
N ASN A 35 -4.57 12.89 -5.76
CA ASN A 35 -3.98 12.54 -4.46
C ASN A 35 -4.96 11.82 -3.53
N SER A 36 -6.23 12.26 -3.50
CA SER A 36 -7.30 11.59 -2.74
C SER A 36 -7.52 10.17 -3.24
N GLN A 37 -7.66 9.98 -4.55
CA GLN A 37 -7.88 8.65 -5.14
C GLN A 37 -6.71 7.69 -4.85
N GLN A 38 -5.48 8.16 -4.98
CA GLN A 38 -4.29 7.37 -4.63
C GLN A 38 -4.27 7.00 -3.13
N SER A 39 -4.71 7.92 -2.26
CA SER A 39 -4.83 7.63 -0.84
C SER A 39 -5.86 6.54 -0.55
N ASP A 40 -7.02 6.60 -1.21
CA ASP A 40 -8.08 5.60 -1.07
C ASP A 40 -7.63 4.23 -1.56
N GLU A 41 -6.97 4.16 -2.72
CA GLU A 41 -6.40 2.92 -3.28
C GLU A 41 -5.36 2.30 -2.34
N LEU A 42 -4.49 3.13 -1.75
CA LEU A 42 -3.49 2.67 -0.78
C LEU A 42 -4.18 2.08 0.45
N ASN A 43 -5.17 2.78 1.02
CA ASN A 43 -5.91 2.33 2.19
C ASN A 43 -6.68 1.02 1.92
N GLN A 44 -7.35 0.91 0.78
CA GLN A 44 -8.05 -0.32 0.38
C GLN A 44 -7.10 -1.50 0.21
N SER A 45 -5.94 -1.28 -0.43
CA SER A 45 -4.93 -2.34 -0.59
C SER A 45 -4.34 -2.76 0.76
N MET A 46 -4.19 -1.82 1.69
CA MET A 46 -3.71 -2.07 3.05
C MET A 46 -4.70 -2.91 3.85
N GLU A 47 -5.97 -2.51 3.85
CA GLU A 47 -7.05 -3.25 4.52
C GLU A 47 -7.18 -4.67 3.95
N SER A 48 -7.12 -4.80 2.62
CA SER A 48 -7.12 -6.10 1.95
C SER A 48 -5.94 -6.98 2.38
N LEU A 49 -4.74 -6.41 2.51
CA LEU A 49 -3.56 -7.13 2.98
C LEU A 49 -3.77 -7.63 4.41
N TYR A 50 -4.24 -6.76 5.32
CA TYR A 50 -4.48 -7.13 6.72
C TYR A 50 -5.49 -8.25 6.84
N ASN A 51 -6.65 -8.09 6.20
CA ASN A 51 -7.71 -9.09 6.25
C ASN A 51 -7.26 -10.45 5.69
N THR A 52 -6.45 -10.44 4.63
CA THR A 52 -5.97 -11.68 4.00
C THR A 52 -4.95 -12.40 4.88
N VAL A 53 -3.97 -11.67 5.41
CA VAL A 53 -2.94 -12.27 6.29
C VAL A 53 -3.55 -12.71 7.62
N GLU A 54 -4.50 -11.96 8.19
CA GLU A 54 -5.24 -12.40 9.39
C GLU A 54 -6.06 -13.67 9.13
N SER A 55 -6.72 -13.76 7.98
CA SER A 55 -7.43 -14.97 7.58
C SER A 55 -6.49 -16.16 7.44
N HIS A 56 -5.30 -15.95 6.87
CA HIS A 56 -4.26 -16.98 6.80
C HIS A 56 -3.78 -17.40 8.19
N ILE A 57 -3.48 -16.46 9.09
CA ILE A 57 -3.12 -16.75 10.49
C ILE A 57 -4.19 -17.61 11.17
N LYS A 58 -5.47 -17.25 11.04
CA LYS A 58 -6.58 -18.02 11.63
C LYS A 58 -6.66 -19.43 11.06
N ALA A 59 -6.50 -19.59 9.75
CA ALA A 59 -6.47 -20.91 9.12
C ALA A 59 -5.30 -21.76 9.65
N LEU A 60 -4.13 -21.15 9.85
CA LEU A 60 -2.98 -21.84 10.46
C LEU A 60 -3.26 -22.24 11.92
N GLU A 61 -3.91 -21.39 12.71
CA GLU A 61 -4.31 -21.69 14.09
C GLU A 61 -5.29 -22.88 14.15
N GLU A 62 -6.32 -22.86 13.29
CA GLU A 62 -7.30 -23.96 13.21
C GLU A 62 -6.64 -25.29 12.80
N ILE A 63 -5.64 -25.22 11.92
CA ILE A 63 -4.91 -26.40 11.43
C ILE A 63 -3.89 -26.90 12.46
N ASN A 64 -3.33 -26.02 13.28
CA ASN A 64 -2.42 -26.37 14.37
C ASN A 64 -3.09 -27.20 15.47
N ASP A 65 -4.40 -27.07 15.63
CA ASP A 65 -5.21 -27.89 16.53
C ASP A 65 -5.49 -29.31 15.97
N ILE A 66 -5.04 -29.62 14.74
CA ILE A 66 -5.22 -30.92 14.08
C ILE A 66 -3.91 -31.73 14.17
N ASP A 67 -3.99 -32.94 14.76
CA ASP A 67 -2.83 -33.83 14.97
C ASP A 67 -2.05 -34.16 13.68
N GLU A 68 -2.75 -34.27 12.55
CA GLU A 68 -2.17 -34.49 11.23
C GLU A 68 -2.89 -33.63 10.19
N TYR A 69 -2.18 -32.68 9.58
CA TYR A 69 -2.69 -31.86 8.49
C TYR A 69 -1.87 -32.05 7.21
N GLU A 70 -2.54 -31.91 6.06
CA GLU A 70 -1.88 -31.86 4.76
C GLU A 70 -1.53 -30.42 4.40
N PHE A 71 -0.34 -30.20 3.87
CA PHE A 71 0.10 -28.87 3.40
C PHE A 71 -0.86 -28.26 2.37
N ASN A 72 -1.47 -29.08 1.53
CA ASN A 72 -2.47 -28.68 0.53
C ASN A 72 -3.67 -27.94 1.15
N THR A 73 -3.97 -28.16 2.43
CA THR A 73 -5.03 -27.44 3.17
C THR A 73 -4.66 -25.98 3.44
N ILE A 74 -3.37 -25.69 3.64
CA ILE A 74 -2.84 -24.35 3.93
C ILE A 74 -2.53 -23.57 2.65
N GLN A 75 -2.15 -24.29 1.59
CA GLN A 75 -1.64 -23.72 0.34
C GLN A 75 -2.53 -22.60 -0.28
N PRO A 76 -3.87 -22.69 -0.31
CA PRO A 76 -4.71 -21.60 -0.84
C PRO A 76 -4.60 -20.30 -0.02
N PHE A 77 -4.53 -20.40 1.31
CA PHE A 77 -4.42 -19.24 2.19
C PHE A 77 -3.06 -18.54 2.06
N LEU A 78 -2.01 -19.35 1.89
CA LEU A 78 -0.66 -18.85 1.62
C LEU A 78 -0.62 -18.08 0.30
N TYR A 79 -1.15 -18.65 -0.79
CA TYR A 79 -1.14 -17.96 -2.09
C TYR A 79 -1.96 -16.67 -2.08
N ASN A 80 -3.12 -16.65 -1.43
CA ASN A 80 -3.91 -15.43 -1.28
C ASN A 80 -3.12 -14.35 -0.52
N SER A 81 -2.40 -14.72 0.53
CA SER A 81 -1.55 -13.79 1.30
C SER A 81 -0.39 -13.24 0.47
N LEU A 82 0.28 -14.12 -0.31
CA LEU A 82 1.35 -13.74 -1.22
C LEU A 82 0.88 -12.85 -2.38
N ASP A 83 -0.37 -13.00 -2.83
CA ASP A 83 -0.95 -12.13 -3.86
C ASP A 83 -1.32 -10.76 -3.27
N ALA A 84 -1.97 -10.74 -2.11
CA ALA A 84 -2.36 -9.50 -1.43
C ALA A 84 -1.13 -8.62 -1.10
N ILE A 85 -0.05 -9.23 -0.63
CA ILE A 85 1.19 -8.50 -0.31
C ILE A 85 1.85 -7.94 -1.58
N LYS A 86 1.88 -8.68 -2.70
CA LYS A 86 2.39 -8.19 -3.99
C LYS A 86 1.55 -7.05 -4.55
N ASN A 87 0.22 -7.17 -4.49
CA ASN A 87 -0.68 -6.12 -4.94
C ASN A 87 -0.46 -4.83 -4.15
N HIS A 88 -0.39 -4.93 -2.82
CA HIS A 88 -0.10 -3.80 -1.96
C HIS A 88 1.29 -3.18 -2.24
N GLN A 89 2.31 -4.00 -2.54
CA GLN A 89 3.63 -3.53 -2.96
C GLN A 89 3.58 -2.70 -4.24
N MET A 90 2.88 -3.20 -5.25
CA MET A 90 2.77 -2.53 -6.54
C MET A 90 2.10 -1.16 -6.40
N ILE A 91 0.99 -1.09 -5.67
CA ILE A 91 0.24 0.15 -5.41
C ILE A 91 1.12 1.14 -4.64
N THR A 92 1.77 0.69 -3.57
CA THR A 92 2.63 1.54 -2.74
C THR A 92 3.82 2.09 -3.51
N LEU A 93 4.52 1.26 -4.29
CA LEU A 93 5.64 1.70 -5.11
C LEU A 93 5.21 2.69 -6.19
N THR A 94 4.04 2.50 -6.79
CA THR A 94 3.48 3.43 -7.79
C THR A 94 3.24 4.80 -7.15
N ILE A 95 2.58 4.84 -6.00
CA ILE A 95 2.22 6.09 -5.32
C ILE A 95 3.47 6.82 -4.79
N TYR A 96 4.38 6.13 -4.10
CA TYR A 96 5.58 6.77 -3.55
C TYR A 96 6.60 7.18 -4.63
N SER A 97 6.67 6.45 -5.75
CA SER A 97 7.49 6.88 -6.89
C SER A 97 6.93 8.16 -7.51
N ASN A 98 5.61 8.28 -7.65
CA ASN A 98 4.95 9.51 -8.13
C ASN A 98 5.22 10.70 -7.20
N LYS A 99 5.35 10.47 -5.90
CA LYS A 99 5.65 11.50 -4.89
C LYS A 99 7.15 11.78 -4.73
N SER A 100 8.04 11.09 -5.46
CA SER A 100 9.50 11.19 -5.34
C SER A 100 10.04 10.99 -3.90
N ASP A 101 9.30 10.29 -3.03
CA ASP A 101 9.66 10.11 -1.62
C ASP A 101 10.54 8.88 -1.42
N ARG A 102 11.85 9.05 -1.68
CA ARG A 102 12.83 7.96 -1.57
C ARG A 102 12.98 7.40 -0.15
N LYS A 103 12.70 8.20 0.88
CA LYS A 103 12.79 7.75 2.28
C LYS A 103 11.60 6.85 2.61
N ALA A 104 10.40 7.23 2.19
CA ALA A 104 9.20 6.39 2.35
C ALA A 104 9.33 5.07 1.59
N VAL A 105 9.87 5.09 0.36
CA VAL A 105 10.12 3.85 -0.41
C VAL A 105 11.09 2.92 0.32
N LYS A 106 12.19 3.45 0.88
CA LYS A 106 13.18 2.62 1.59
C LYS A 106 12.59 1.99 2.86
N ALA A 107 11.97 2.81 3.71
CA ALA A 107 11.37 2.31 4.95
C ALA A 107 10.25 1.29 4.68
N TYR A 108 9.44 1.52 3.65
CA TYR A 108 8.42 0.55 3.22
C TYR A 108 9.02 -0.79 2.78
N LYS A 109 10.12 -0.77 2.02
CA LYS A 109 10.78 -2.00 1.55
C LYS A 109 11.29 -2.85 2.72
N ASP A 110 11.84 -2.23 3.76
CA ASP A 110 12.39 -2.96 4.90
C ASP A 110 11.28 -3.71 5.66
N GLU A 111 10.13 -3.07 5.92
CA GLU A 111 8.98 -3.69 6.59
C GLU A 111 8.26 -4.71 5.70
N PHE A 112 8.09 -4.40 4.41
CA PHE A 112 7.56 -5.33 3.41
C PHE A 112 8.38 -6.63 3.37
N ASN A 113 9.72 -6.52 3.36
CA ASN A 113 10.60 -7.67 3.28
C ASN A 113 10.46 -8.60 4.49
N GLN A 114 10.21 -8.06 5.69
CA GLN A 114 9.98 -8.88 6.87
C GLN A 114 8.73 -9.74 6.71
N LEU A 115 7.60 -9.13 6.36
CA LEU A 115 6.33 -9.85 6.18
C LEU A 115 6.40 -10.84 5.01
N TRP A 116 7.03 -10.42 3.91
CA TRP A 116 7.26 -11.26 2.74
C TRP A 116 8.11 -12.49 3.09
N ASN A 117 9.20 -12.31 3.82
CA ASN A 117 10.10 -13.42 4.17
C ASN A 117 9.40 -14.45 5.04
N VAL A 118 8.67 -14.01 6.07
CA VAL A 118 7.93 -14.92 6.95
C VAL A 118 6.88 -15.70 6.13
N LEU A 119 6.07 -15.04 5.31
CA LEU A 119 5.10 -15.74 4.44
C LEU A 119 5.79 -16.71 3.46
N ASN A 120 6.93 -16.33 2.89
CA ASN A 120 7.63 -17.13 1.89
C ASN A 120 8.45 -18.29 2.50
N GLU A 121 8.74 -18.27 3.80
CA GLU A 121 9.36 -19.40 4.51
C GLU A 121 8.47 -20.65 4.42
N VAL A 122 7.15 -20.50 4.56
CA VAL A 122 6.19 -21.61 4.40
C VAL A 122 6.10 -22.10 2.97
N HIS A 123 6.33 -21.22 1.99
CA HIS A 123 6.28 -21.59 0.58
C HIS A 123 7.49 -22.45 0.17
N ASN A 124 8.67 -22.19 0.75
CA ASN A 124 9.91 -22.87 0.38
C ASN A 124 10.12 -24.20 1.12
N GLU A 125 9.35 -24.48 2.17
CA GLU A 125 9.32 -25.79 2.83
C GLU A 125 8.41 -26.76 2.06
N GLU A 126 8.74 -27.02 0.80
CA GLU A 126 8.00 -27.91 -0.11
C GLU A 126 7.91 -29.39 0.36
N ASN A 127 8.51 -29.75 1.51
CA ASN A 127 8.62 -31.14 1.96
C ASN A 127 8.50 -31.37 3.48
N ASN A 128 8.24 -30.35 4.31
CA ASN A 128 8.16 -30.56 5.75
C ASN A 128 6.80 -30.11 6.28
N LYS A 129 6.20 -30.92 7.16
CA LYS A 129 5.31 -30.38 8.20
C LYS A 129 6.03 -29.16 8.76
N ILE A 130 5.40 -27.99 8.82
CA ILE A 130 6.02 -26.84 9.48
C ILE A 130 6.35 -27.33 10.90
N GLU A 131 7.62 -27.67 11.14
CA GLU A 131 8.05 -28.45 12.33
C GLU A 131 7.73 -27.68 13.62
N ASN A 132 7.40 -26.40 13.47
CA ASN A 132 6.96 -25.50 14.51
C ASN A 132 5.93 -24.50 13.95
N LEU A 133 4.74 -24.98 13.58
CA LEU A 133 3.63 -24.16 13.08
C LEU A 133 3.27 -23.03 14.07
N ASP A 134 3.33 -23.31 15.38
CA ASP A 134 3.21 -22.30 16.44
C ASP A 134 4.21 -21.15 16.32
N ASN A 135 5.50 -21.46 16.09
CA ASN A 135 6.51 -20.43 15.91
C ASN A 135 6.28 -19.62 14.64
N HIS A 136 5.87 -20.28 13.56
CA HIS A 136 5.54 -19.59 12.31
C HIS A 136 4.35 -18.63 12.48
N ILE A 137 3.26 -19.09 13.11
CA ILE A 137 2.09 -18.25 13.45
C ILE A 137 2.53 -17.04 14.29
N LYS A 138 3.40 -17.24 15.28
CA LYS A 138 3.91 -16.17 16.14
C LYS A 138 4.75 -15.16 15.37
N GLN A 139 5.63 -15.62 14.48
CA GLN A 139 6.43 -14.75 13.61
C GLN A 139 5.54 -13.95 12.67
N LEU A 140 4.51 -14.58 12.09
CA LEU A 140 3.59 -13.93 11.15
C LEU A 140 2.73 -12.87 11.85
N LYS A 141 2.20 -13.16 13.04
CA LYS A 141 1.51 -12.17 13.88
C LYS A 141 2.42 -10.98 14.21
N THR A 142 3.63 -11.25 14.68
CA THR A 142 4.59 -10.20 15.04
C THR A 142 4.92 -9.32 13.83
N SER A 143 5.15 -9.94 12.67
CA SER A 143 5.46 -9.21 11.45
C SER A 143 4.27 -8.38 10.95
N LEU A 144 3.05 -8.93 11.00
CA LEU A 144 1.84 -8.19 10.65
C LEU A 144 1.59 -7.00 11.61
N ASP A 145 1.80 -7.18 12.91
CA ASP A 145 1.62 -6.13 13.91
C ASP A 145 2.66 -5.00 13.75
N ASN A 146 3.91 -5.34 13.46
CA ASN A 146 4.95 -4.36 13.11
C ASN A 146 4.55 -3.56 11.87
N PHE A 147 4.09 -4.28 10.85
CA PHE A 147 3.66 -3.69 9.59
C PHE A 147 2.43 -2.77 9.79
N LYS A 148 1.46 -3.14 10.62
CA LYS A 148 0.33 -2.27 11.02
C LYS A 148 0.78 -1.03 11.77
N SER A 149 1.60 -1.20 12.80
CA SER A 149 2.07 -0.11 13.67
C SER A 149 2.83 0.96 12.89
N TYR A 150 3.65 0.56 11.91
CA TYR A 150 4.34 1.50 11.02
C TYR A 150 3.38 2.33 10.16
N ASN A 151 2.31 1.71 9.65
CA ASN A 151 1.36 2.40 8.78
C ASN A 151 0.35 3.26 9.56
N GLN A 152 0.09 2.94 10.85
CA GLN A 152 -0.76 3.73 11.74
C GLN A 152 0.00 4.88 12.43
N GLY A 153 1.30 4.73 12.69
CA GLY A 153 2.13 5.74 13.38
C GLY A 153 2.58 6.94 12.53
N LYS A 154 1.95 7.18 11.37
CA LYS A 154 2.26 8.31 10.46
C LYS A 154 1.18 9.40 10.39
N GLU A 155 0.15 9.33 11.24
CA GLU A 155 -0.72 10.49 11.53
C GLU A 155 -0.01 11.50 12.46
#